data_AF-A0A2E6Z3N9-F1
#
_entry.id   AF-A0A2E6Z3N9-F1
#
_cell.length_a   1.000
_cell.length_b   1.000
_cell.length_c   1.000
_cell.angle_alpha   90.00
_cell.angle_beta   90.00
_cell.angle_gamma   90.00
#
_symmetry.space_group_name_H-M   'P 1'
#
loop_
_entity.id
_entity.type
_entity.pdbx_description
1 polymer ?
#
loop_
_entity_poly.entity_id
_entity_poly.type
_entity_poly.pdbx_seq_one_letter_code
_entity_poly.pdbx_strand_id
1 'polypeptide(L)'
;MRAGFGQFNSASPEYLKFAKQFGATDILLNHADLPGANGRWELQDLVKLRLMVESHGLKLSALENVPTNFYDHVMLNGPKRDEQIENMIYTIRNIARAGIPIFGYDWLPSEVWRTEPKLIRGGAVATAFDDSVAQKMPLTHGREYTEEEMWEYMEYWIKIITPIAEEEGIRLGIHPCDPPVPKLGGVPMLLRSFDSYKRLIEIYPSDSNAIEFCQGTFSEMNDDIYE
;
A
#
# COMPACT_ATOMS: atom_id res chain seq x y z
N MET A 1 -4.39 21.99 0.20
CA MET A 1 -3.49 20.89 0.60
C MET A 1 -3.73 20.60 2.08
N ARG A 2 -3.89 19.33 2.47
CA ARG A 2 -3.97 18.91 3.89
C ARG A 2 -2.67 18.23 4.26
N ALA A 3 -2.06 18.60 5.39
CA ALA A 3 -0.81 18.00 5.84
C ALA A 3 -1.12 16.79 6.75
N GLY A 4 -0.69 15.62 6.31
CA GLY A 4 -0.78 14.38 7.07
C GLY A 4 0.54 14.02 7.72
N PHE A 5 0.48 13.33 8.85
CA PHE A 5 1.63 12.70 9.49
C PHE A 5 1.39 11.18 9.54
N GLY A 6 2.36 10.37 9.13
CA GLY A 6 2.15 8.93 8.96
C GLY A 6 3.42 8.10 8.84
N GLN A 7 3.29 6.92 8.21
CA GLN A 7 4.34 5.87 8.07
C GLN A 7 4.72 5.16 9.39
N PHE A 8 3.80 5.13 10.35
CA PHE A 8 3.90 4.32 11.58
C PHE A 8 2.65 3.47 11.76
N ASN A 9 2.75 2.43 12.58
CA ASN A 9 1.71 1.40 12.71
C ASN A 9 0.70 1.63 13.83
N SER A 10 0.95 2.55 14.77
CA SER A 10 0.10 2.73 15.95
C SER A 10 -0.23 4.20 16.21
N ALA A 11 -1.50 4.49 16.48
CA ALA A 11 -1.96 5.81 16.90
C ALA A 11 -1.69 6.06 18.40
N SER A 12 -0.44 5.92 18.83
CA SER A 12 -0.08 6.14 20.23
C SER A 12 -0.31 7.61 20.63
N PRO A 13 -0.69 7.91 21.89
CA PRO A 13 -0.88 9.29 22.34
C PRO A 13 0.36 10.18 22.12
N GLU A 14 1.56 9.58 22.21
CA GLU A 14 2.82 10.27 21.96
C GLU A 14 2.96 10.69 20.49
N TYR A 15 2.73 9.78 19.54
CA TYR A 15 2.79 10.10 18.12
C TYR A 15 1.71 11.11 17.70
N LEU A 16 0.49 10.96 18.22
CA LEU A 16 -0.60 11.90 17.91
C LEU A 16 -0.30 13.30 18.47
N LYS A 17 0.26 13.38 19.69
CA LYS A 17 0.70 14.66 20.26
C LYS A 17 1.82 15.27 19.41
N PHE A 18 2.79 14.47 18.98
CA PHE A 18 3.89 14.92 18.13
C PHE A 18 3.37 15.44 16.78
N ALA A 19 2.50 14.69 16.10
CA ALA A 19 1.90 15.09 14.83
C ALA A 19 1.20 16.45 14.94
N LYS A 20 0.43 16.65 16.02
CA LYS A 20 -0.25 17.93 16.29
C LYS A 20 0.75 19.07 16.55
N GLN A 21 1.82 18.82 17.30
CA GLN A 21 2.88 19.81 17.54
C GLN A 21 3.64 20.16 16.27
N PHE A 22 3.80 19.20 15.35
CA PHE A 22 4.38 19.41 14.03
C PHE A 22 3.47 20.23 13.09
N GLY A 23 2.20 20.43 13.47
CA GLY A 23 1.21 21.17 12.69
C GLY A 23 0.43 20.33 11.70
N ALA A 24 0.53 19.00 11.76
CA ALA A 24 -0.31 18.11 10.96
C ALA A 24 -1.77 18.13 11.46
N THR A 25 -2.69 17.97 10.52
CA THR A 25 -4.14 17.89 10.79
C THR A 25 -4.68 16.48 10.58
N ASP A 26 -3.97 15.69 9.80
CA ASP A 26 -4.39 14.39 9.33
C ASP A 26 -3.36 13.31 9.74
N ILE A 27 -3.84 12.09 9.94
CA ILE A 27 -3.04 10.90 10.23
C ILE A 27 -3.25 9.87 9.13
N LEU A 28 -2.14 9.24 8.75
CA LEU A 28 -2.06 8.02 7.94
C LEU A 28 -1.35 6.98 8.79
N LEU A 29 -1.81 5.73 8.79
CA LEU A 29 -1.09 4.63 9.45
C LEU A 29 -0.67 3.59 8.44
N ASN A 30 0.58 3.14 8.56
CA ASN A 30 1.12 2.06 7.76
C ASN A 30 1.27 0.75 8.50
N HIS A 31 0.71 -0.32 7.92
CA HIS A 31 0.48 -1.60 8.57
C HIS A 31 -0.15 -1.43 9.96
N ALA A 32 -1.31 -0.76 10.00
CA ALA A 32 -1.98 -0.41 11.26
C ALA A 32 -2.15 -1.64 12.18
N ASP A 33 -1.75 -1.48 13.44
CA ASP A 33 -1.79 -2.52 14.47
C ASP A 33 -3.25 -2.78 14.90
N LEU A 34 -3.95 -3.55 14.07
CA LEU A 34 -5.34 -3.92 14.22
C LEU A 34 -5.47 -5.45 14.27
N PRO A 35 -6.39 -5.99 15.09
CA PRO A 35 -6.69 -7.42 15.07
C PRO A 35 -7.09 -7.89 13.67
N GLY A 36 -6.44 -8.96 13.19
CA GLY A 36 -6.65 -9.49 11.84
C GLY A 36 -6.47 -11.01 11.74
N ALA A 37 -6.63 -11.74 12.85
CA ALA A 37 -6.33 -13.18 12.92
C ALA A 37 -7.16 -14.05 11.94
N ASN A 38 -8.29 -13.53 11.47
CA ASN A 38 -9.17 -14.15 10.47
C ASN A 38 -8.92 -13.63 9.03
N GLY A 39 -7.84 -12.88 8.78
CA GLY A 39 -7.49 -12.38 7.44
C GLY A 39 -8.31 -11.16 6.99
N ARG A 40 -8.95 -10.44 7.93
CA ARG A 40 -9.74 -9.23 7.65
C ARG A 40 -9.79 -8.31 8.86
N TRP A 41 -10.21 -7.05 8.66
CA TRP A 41 -10.44 -6.12 9.76
C TRP A 41 -11.92 -5.94 10.09
N GLU A 42 -12.22 -5.89 11.38
CA GLU A 42 -13.57 -5.71 11.91
C GLU A 42 -13.89 -4.22 12.09
N LEU A 43 -15.12 -3.82 11.75
CA LEU A 43 -15.56 -2.42 11.78
C LEU A 43 -15.33 -1.76 13.14
N GLN A 44 -15.60 -2.47 14.23
CA GLN A 44 -15.45 -1.93 15.58
C GLN A 44 -14.02 -1.48 15.89
N ASP A 45 -13.01 -2.16 15.35
CA ASP A 45 -11.61 -1.88 15.66
C ASP A 45 -11.12 -0.70 14.82
N LEU A 46 -11.58 -0.59 13.57
CA LEU A 46 -11.39 0.59 12.73
C LEU A 46 -12.05 1.84 13.32
N VAL A 47 -13.27 1.72 13.87
CA VAL A 47 -13.96 2.83 14.53
C VAL A 47 -13.23 3.26 15.81
N LYS A 48 -12.77 2.31 16.64
CA LYS A 48 -11.95 2.62 17.82
C LYS A 48 -10.68 3.37 17.43
N LEU A 49 -10.00 2.93 16.37
CA LEU A 49 -8.81 3.58 15.85
C LEU A 49 -9.09 5.01 15.40
N ARG A 50 -10.14 5.23 14.60
CA ARG A 50 -10.57 6.58 14.19
C ARG A 50 -10.85 7.46 15.41
N LEU A 51 -11.66 6.98 16.36
CA LEU A 51 -12.02 7.73 17.55
C LEU A 51 -10.80 8.08 18.42
N MET A 52 -9.80 7.20 18.49
CA MET A 52 -8.54 7.49 19.17
C MET A 52 -7.83 8.69 18.54
N VAL A 53 -7.70 8.69 17.21
CA VAL A 53 -7.10 9.82 16.46
C VAL A 53 -7.92 11.11 16.65
N GLU A 54 -9.24 11.02 16.50
CA GLU A 54 -10.16 12.16 16.64
C GLU A 54 -10.18 12.75 18.06
N SER A 55 -10.00 11.93 19.09
CA SER A 55 -9.91 12.41 20.48
C SER A 55 -8.70 13.32 20.74
N HIS A 56 -7.69 13.28 19.86
CA HIS A 56 -6.53 14.18 19.90
C HIS A 56 -6.71 15.44 19.01
N GLY A 57 -7.86 15.59 18.37
CA GLY A 57 -8.18 16.69 17.46
C GLY A 57 -7.50 16.58 16.10
N LEU A 58 -7.21 15.35 15.66
CA LEU A 58 -6.66 15.01 14.35
C LEU A 58 -7.67 14.19 13.56
N LYS A 59 -7.49 14.06 12.24
CA LYS A 59 -8.35 13.24 11.39
C LYS A 59 -7.62 11.99 10.90
N LEU A 60 -8.18 10.80 11.09
CA LEU A 60 -7.66 9.61 10.41
C LEU A 60 -8.12 9.64 8.95
N SER A 61 -7.19 9.95 8.04
CA SER A 61 -7.51 10.18 6.63
C SER A 61 -7.22 8.99 5.74
N ALA A 62 -6.32 8.10 6.14
CA ALA A 62 -5.92 6.97 5.32
C ALA A 62 -5.33 5.82 6.16
N LEU A 63 -5.45 4.60 5.63
CA LEU A 63 -4.75 3.40 6.09
C LEU A 63 -4.02 2.80 4.90
N GLU A 64 -2.79 2.32 5.09
CA GLU A 64 -1.96 1.76 4.01
C GLU A 64 -0.76 1.06 4.62
N ASN A 65 -0.58 -0.25 4.69
CA ASN A 65 -1.28 -1.34 4.03
C ASN A 65 -2.05 -2.22 5.05
N VAL A 66 -2.83 -3.17 4.54
CA VAL A 66 -3.22 -4.36 5.31
C VAL A 66 -2.04 -5.34 5.41
N PRO A 67 -2.05 -6.32 6.33
CA PRO A 67 -1.08 -7.40 6.34
C PRO A 67 -1.05 -8.19 5.01
N THR A 68 0.13 -8.59 4.53
CA THR A 68 0.31 -9.28 3.24
C THR A 68 -0.54 -10.54 3.13
N ASN A 69 -0.69 -11.30 4.22
CA ASN A 69 -1.49 -12.53 4.27
C ASN A 69 -3.02 -12.31 4.12
N PHE A 70 -3.49 -11.06 4.01
CA PHE A 70 -4.87 -10.77 3.67
C PHE A 70 -5.16 -11.01 2.19
N TYR A 71 -4.15 -10.89 1.32
CA TYR A 71 -4.36 -10.89 -0.14
C TYR A 71 -3.17 -11.42 -0.96
N ASP A 72 -2.20 -12.10 -0.36
CA ASP A 72 -1.07 -12.73 -1.05
C ASP A 72 -1.50 -13.80 -2.07
N HIS A 73 -2.52 -14.63 -1.76
CA HIS A 73 -3.09 -15.56 -2.73
C HIS A 73 -3.85 -14.82 -3.85
N VAL A 74 -4.32 -13.60 -3.62
CA VAL A 74 -4.86 -12.75 -4.69
C VAL A 74 -3.74 -12.28 -5.61
N MET A 75 -2.64 -11.78 -5.04
CA MET A 75 -1.48 -11.31 -5.79
C MET A 75 -0.79 -12.42 -6.61
N LEU A 76 -0.79 -13.65 -6.10
CA LEU A 76 -0.03 -14.77 -6.66
C LEU A 76 -0.90 -15.85 -7.29
N ASN A 77 -2.21 -15.61 -7.40
CA ASN A 77 -3.20 -16.58 -7.92
C ASN A 77 -3.16 -17.94 -7.19
N GLY A 78 -3.11 -17.89 -5.85
CA GLY A 78 -3.03 -19.05 -4.98
C GLY A 78 -4.40 -19.66 -4.62
N PRO A 79 -4.42 -20.83 -3.94
CA PRO A 79 -5.64 -21.59 -3.67
C PRO A 79 -6.68 -20.90 -2.76
N LYS A 80 -6.28 -19.90 -1.97
CA LYS A 80 -7.19 -19.14 -1.09
C LYS A 80 -7.64 -17.81 -1.70
N ARG A 81 -7.37 -17.58 -2.99
CA ARG A 81 -7.66 -16.31 -3.68
C ARG A 81 -9.10 -15.85 -3.46
N ASP A 82 -10.07 -16.75 -3.67
CA ASP A 82 -11.49 -16.38 -3.62
C ASP A 82 -11.92 -16.03 -2.18
N GLU A 83 -11.43 -16.77 -1.17
CA GLU A 83 -11.63 -16.46 0.26
C GLU A 83 -11.03 -15.09 0.63
N GLN A 84 -9.81 -14.80 0.17
CA GLN A 84 -9.15 -13.53 0.42
C GLN A 84 -9.85 -12.35 -0.26
N ILE A 85 -10.39 -12.55 -1.48
CA ILE A 85 -11.21 -11.54 -2.15
C ILE A 85 -12.43 -11.19 -1.31
N GLU A 86 -13.17 -12.18 -0.80
CA GLU A 86 -14.34 -11.94 0.06
C GLU A 86 -13.95 -11.18 1.34
N ASN A 87 -12.85 -11.58 1.98
CA ASN A 87 -12.33 -10.95 3.19
C ASN A 87 -11.85 -9.50 2.96
N MET A 88 -11.26 -9.24 1.80
CA MET A 88 -10.84 -7.90 1.44
C MET A 88 -12.01 -7.00 1.08
N ILE A 89 -13.00 -7.49 0.33
CA ILE A 89 -14.25 -6.75 0.10
C ILE A 89 -14.87 -6.35 1.44
N TYR A 90 -14.92 -7.29 2.39
CA TYR A 90 -15.39 -7.02 3.76
C TYR A 90 -14.56 -5.93 4.45
N THR A 91 -13.23 -6.02 4.37
CA THR A 91 -12.30 -5.05 4.96
C THR A 91 -12.47 -3.65 4.36
N ILE A 92 -12.51 -3.54 3.03
CA ILE A 92 -12.68 -2.27 2.29
C ILE A 92 -13.99 -1.59 2.68
N ARG A 93 -15.10 -2.36 2.72
CA ARG A 93 -16.40 -1.86 3.21
C ARG A 93 -16.31 -1.37 4.65
N ASN A 94 -15.61 -2.09 5.52
CA ASN A 94 -15.46 -1.67 6.91
C ASN A 94 -14.60 -0.42 7.07
N ILE A 95 -13.54 -0.25 6.28
CA ILE A 95 -12.73 0.98 6.25
C ILE A 95 -13.62 2.17 5.88
N ALA A 96 -14.41 2.02 4.82
CA ALA A 96 -15.34 3.06 4.38
C ALA A 96 -16.42 3.38 5.42
N ARG A 97 -17.07 2.37 5.99
CA ARG A 97 -18.10 2.52 7.04
C ARG A 97 -17.54 3.07 8.35
N ALA A 98 -16.26 2.83 8.63
CA ALA A 98 -15.55 3.49 9.71
C ALA A 98 -15.29 4.97 9.41
N GLY A 99 -15.62 5.48 8.22
CA GLY A 99 -15.44 6.88 7.84
C GLY A 99 -14.01 7.23 7.46
N ILE A 100 -13.18 6.24 7.12
CA ILE A 100 -11.80 6.44 6.66
C ILE A 100 -11.83 6.51 5.13
N PRO A 101 -11.54 7.68 4.52
CA PRO A 101 -11.88 7.94 3.12
C PRO A 101 -10.90 7.35 2.10
N ILE A 102 -9.72 6.90 2.52
CA ILE A 102 -8.65 6.43 1.64
C ILE A 102 -8.10 5.12 2.18
N PHE A 103 -8.00 4.12 1.31
CA PHE A 103 -7.26 2.90 1.56
C PHE A 103 -6.11 2.82 0.56
N GLY A 104 -4.89 2.93 1.05
CA GLY A 104 -3.68 2.67 0.28
C GLY A 104 -3.32 1.18 0.33
N TYR A 105 -2.80 0.65 -0.76
CA TYR A 105 -2.31 -0.73 -0.83
C TYR A 105 -1.17 -0.83 -1.85
N ASP A 106 -0.31 -1.84 -1.74
CA ASP A 106 0.69 -2.18 -2.75
C ASP A 106 0.35 -3.50 -3.47
N TRP A 107 1.09 -3.78 -4.54
CA TRP A 107 1.05 -5.06 -5.26
C TRP A 107 2.41 -5.76 -5.24
N LEU A 108 2.98 -5.87 -4.04
CA LEU A 108 4.33 -6.39 -3.78
C LEU A 108 4.26 -7.65 -2.90
N PRO A 109 3.93 -8.83 -3.47
CA PRO A 109 3.95 -10.06 -2.70
C PRO A 109 5.36 -10.41 -2.20
N SER A 110 6.41 -9.91 -2.85
CA SER A 110 7.80 -10.03 -2.39
C SER A 110 8.19 -8.99 -1.33
N GLU A 111 7.26 -8.17 -0.85
CA GLU A 111 7.48 -7.03 0.04
C GLU A 111 8.37 -5.92 -0.58
N VAL A 112 8.64 -4.89 0.21
CA VAL A 112 9.56 -3.79 -0.13
C VAL A 112 11.00 -4.24 0.09
N TRP A 113 11.87 -4.05 -0.91
CA TRP A 113 13.25 -4.53 -0.83
C TRP A 113 14.22 -3.43 -0.40
N ARG A 114 15.12 -3.78 0.51
CA ARG A 114 16.24 -2.95 0.97
C ARG A 114 17.50 -3.78 1.01
N THR A 115 18.64 -3.13 0.84
CA THR A 115 19.97 -3.70 1.11
C THR A 115 20.60 -2.97 2.30
N GLU A 116 21.87 -3.24 2.58
CA GLU A 116 22.59 -2.65 3.71
C GLU A 116 22.44 -1.12 3.77
N PRO A 117 21.95 -0.56 4.89
CA PRO A 117 21.82 0.87 5.09
C PRO A 117 23.14 1.63 4.85
N LYS A 118 23.03 2.90 4.46
CA LYS A 118 24.20 3.75 4.19
C LYS A 118 24.25 4.95 5.11
N LEU A 119 25.47 5.35 5.46
CA LEU A 119 25.70 6.66 6.08
C LEU A 119 25.58 7.74 5.02
N ILE A 120 24.76 8.75 5.32
CA ILE A 120 24.53 9.91 4.47
C ILE A 120 25.08 11.17 5.14
N ARG A 121 24.83 12.33 4.52
CA ARG A 121 25.28 13.64 5.00
C ARG A 121 24.95 13.84 6.49
N GLY A 122 25.92 14.34 7.24
CA GLY A 122 25.75 14.62 8.68
C GLY A 122 25.85 13.38 9.57
N GLY A 123 26.25 12.22 9.05
CA GLY A 123 26.41 10.99 9.83
C GLY A 123 25.09 10.27 10.12
N ALA A 124 23.99 10.70 9.51
CA ALA A 124 22.71 10.00 9.59
C ALA A 124 22.77 8.67 8.82
N VAL A 125 21.96 7.70 9.25
CA VAL A 125 21.78 6.42 8.55
C VAL A 125 20.51 6.52 7.71
N ALA A 126 20.58 6.10 6.45
CA ALA A 126 19.45 5.99 5.55
C ALA A 126 19.32 4.56 5.00
N THR A 127 18.09 4.18 4.68
CA THR A 127 17.83 2.96 3.90
C THR A 127 18.49 3.06 2.53
N ALA A 128 18.90 1.93 1.98
CA ALA A 128 19.51 1.86 0.67
C ALA A 128 19.07 0.61 -0.08
N PHE A 129 19.32 0.61 -1.39
CA PHE A 129 19.09 -0.53 -2.26
C PHE A 129 20.27 -0.68 -3.22
N ASP A 130 20.64 -1.93 -3.51
CA ASP A 130 21.70 -2.29 -4.46
C ASP A 130 21.20 -3.49 -5.28
N ASP A 131 20.88 -3.23 -6.55
CA ASP A 131 20.32 -4.23 -7.46
C ASP A 131 21.27 -5.43 -7.62
N SER A 132 22.59 -5.20 -7.65
CA SER A 132 23.58 -6.27 -7.82
C SER A 132 23.62 -7.25 -6.64
N VAL A 133 23.16 -6.81 -5.47
CA VAL A 133 22.98 -7.65 -4.27
C VAL A 133 21.62 -8.32 -4.33
N ALA A 134 20.56 -7.56 -4.60
CA ALA A 134 19.19 -8.04 -4.63
C ALA A 134 18.98 -9.17 -5.64
N GLN A 135 19.55 -9.07 -6.84
CA GLN A 135 19.44 -10.10 -7.90
C GLN A 135 20.10 -11.45 -7.52
N LYS A 136 20.90 -11.50 -6.45
CA LYS A 136 21.52 -12.74 -5.93
C LYS A 136 20.70 -13.40 -4.83
N MET A 137 19.66 -12.74 -4.33
CA MET A 137 18.80 -13.28 -3.28
C MET A 137 17.89 -14.38 -3.86
N PRO A 138 17.49 -15.36 -3.03
CA PRO A 138 16.64 -16.46 -3.49
C PRO A 138 15.25 -15.98 -3.94
N LEU A 139 14.56 -16.86 -4.67
CA LEU A 139 13.15 -16.66 -5.01
C LEU A 139 12.31 -16.59 -3.73
N THR A 140 11.37 -15.66 -3.66
CA THR A 140 10.49 -15.48 -2.49
C THR A 140 9.34 -16.49 -2.46
N HIS A 141 8.90 -16.96 -3.63
CA HIS A 141 7.72 -17.82 -3.78
C HIS A 141 8.02 -19.12 -4.52
N GLY A 142 9.29 -19.56 -4.51
CA GLY A 142 9.72 -20.86 -5.06
C GLY A 142 9.66 -21.00 -6.58
N ARG A 143 9.23 -19.96 -7.31
CA ARG A 143 9.23 -19.90 -8.79
C ARG A 143 9.41 -18.48 -9.30
N GLU A 144 9.64 -18.35 -10.59
CA GLU A 144 9.55 -17.08 -11.31
C GLU A 144 8.14 -16.90 -11.91
N TYR A 145 7.64 -15.68 -11.83
CA TYR A 145 6.39 -15.23 -12.45
C TYR A 145 6.70 -14.41 -13.69
N THR A 146 5.84 -14.46 -14.70
CA THR A 146 5.94 -13.57 -15.86
C THR A 146 5.21 -12.24 -15.61
N GLU A 147 5.58 -11.21 -16.36
CA GLU A 147 4.94 -9.90 -16.24
C GLU A 147 3.46 -9.97 -16.65
N GLU A 148 3.14 -10.78 -17.65
CA GLU A 148 1.77 -11.04 -18.09
C GLU A 148 0.91 -11.70 -17.01
N GLU A 149 1.44 -12.71 -16.30
CA GLU A 149 0.74 -13.34 -15.17
C GLU A 149 0.39 -12.31 -14.09
N MET A 150 1.38 -11.51 -13.68
CA MET A 150 1.18 -10.53 -12.61
C MET A 150 0.20 -9.43 -13.03
N TRP A 151 0.24 -8.99 -14.28
CA TRP A 151 -0.73 -8.04 -14.82
C TRP A 151 -2.14 -8.62 -14.91
N GLU A 152 -2.30 -9.87 -15.33
CA GLU A 152 -3.60 -10.56 -15.36
C GLU A 152 -4.21 -10.61 -13.96
N TYR A 153 -3.41 -10.95 -12.94
CA TYR A 153 -3.87 -11.04 -11.56
C TYR A 153 -4.24 -9.67 -10.99
N MET A 154 -3.45 -8.63 -11.27
CA MET A 154 -3.78 -7.26 -10.89
C MET A 154 -5.06 -6.79 -11.58
N GLU A 155 -5.20 -7.03 -12.88
CA GLU A 155 -6.38 -6.63 -13.64
C GLU A 155 -7.66 -7.28 -13.09
N TYR A 156 -7.59 -8.57 -12.77
CA TYR A 156 -8.67 -9.29 -12.11
C TYR A 156 -9.04 -8.65 -10.77
N TRP A 157 -8.05 -8.31 -9.94
CA TRP A 157 -8.25 -7.66 -8.66
C TRP A 157 -8.89 -6.27 -8.78
N ILE A 158 -8.31 -5.37 -9.60
CA ILE A 158 -8.81 -4.00 -9.79
C ILE A 158 -10.26 -3.99 -10.23
N LYS A 159 -10.65 -4.89 -11.16
CA LYS A 159 -12.03 -5.03 -11.64
C LYS A 159 -13.01 -5.48 -10.56
N ILE A 160 -12.53 -6.10 -9.47
CA ILE A 160 -13.35 -6.53 -8.33
C ILE A 160 -13.46 -5.44 -7.28
N ILE A 161 -12.34 -4.84 -6.85
CA ILE A 161 -12.35 -3.91 -5.71
C ILE A 161 -12.81 -2.50 -6.06
N THR A 162 -12.55 -2.04 -7.29
CA THR A 162 -12.86 -0.66 -7.69
C THR A 162 -14.34 -0.35 -7.59
N PRO A 163 -15.27 -1.18 -8.12
CA PRO A 163 -16.70 -0.94 -7.99
C PRO A 163 -17.19 -0.92 -6.53
N ILE A 164 -16.56 -1.70 -5.65
CA ILE A 164 -16.89 -1.72 -4.21
C ILE A 164 -16.48 -0.41 -3.54
N ALA A 165 -15.30 0.11 -3.89
CA ALA A 165 -14.86 1.40 -3.39
C ALA A 165 -15.71 2.56 -3.90
N GLU A 166 -16.18 2.50 -5.16
CA GLU A 166 -17.16 3.46 -5.68
C GLU A 166 -18.48 3.42 -4.91
N GLU A 167 -19.03 2.21 -4.69
CA GLU A 167 -20.27 1.99 -3.94
C GLU A 167 -20.17 2.59 -2.53
N GLU A 168 -19.04 2.38 -1.85
CA GLU A 168 -18.83 2.84 -0.47
C GLU A 168 -18.24 4.27 -0.40
N GLY A 169 -17.95 4.90 -1.54
CA GLY A 169 -17.50 6.30 -1.64
C GLY A 169 -16.09 6.56 -1.12
N ILE A 170 -15.16 5.61 -1.25
CA ILE A 170 -13.76 5.75 -0.83
C ILE A 170 -12.80 5.62 -2.02
N ARG A 171 -11.56 6.08 -1.84
CA ARG A 171 -10.50 5.95 -2.86
C ARG A 171 -9.52 4.85 -2.49
N LEU A 172 -9.16 4.04 -3.48
CA LEU A 172 -8.12 3.02 -3.37
C LEU A 172 -6.85 3.56 -4.04
N GLY A 173 -5.83 3.87 -3.26
CA GLY A 173 -4.55 4.37 -3.77
C GLY A 173 -3.55 3.23 -3.88
N ILE A 174 -3.12 2.87 -5.08
CA ILE A 174 -2.08 1.85 -5.21
C ILE A 174 -0.68 2.49 -5.18
N HIS A 175 0.18 1.99 -4.31
CA HIS A 175 1.57 2.44 -4.14
C HIS A 175 2.46 1.91 -5.28
N PRO A 176 3.48 2.68 -5.74
CA PRO A 176 4.49 2.18 -6.68
C PRO A 176 5.22 0.95 -6.16
N CYS A 177 5.87 0.24 -7.07
CA CYS A 177 6.73 -0.84 -6.63
C CYS A 177 8.06 -0.28 -6.09
N ASP A 178 8.44 -0.66 -4.87
CA ASP A 178 9.60 -0.10 -4.18
C ASP A 178 10.66 -1.18 -3.89
N PRO A 179 11.82 -1.16 -4.59
CA PRO A 179 12.24 -0.18 -5.59
C PRO A 179 11.63 -0.45 -6.99
N PRO A 180 11.62 0.56 -7.90
CA PRO A 180 10.99 0.45 -9.22
C PRO A 180 11.89 -0.27 -10.25
N VAL A 181 12.32 -1.49 -9.95
CA VAL A 181 13.18 -2.33 -10.81
C VAL A 181 12.37 -3.42 -11.53
N PRO A 182 12.83 -4.04 -12.62
CA PRO A 182 11.99 -4.96 -13.39
C PRO A 182 11.45 -6.19 -12.62
N LYS A 183 12.28 -6.79 -11.76
CA LYS A 183 11.95 -8.05 -11.07
C LYS A 183 12.78 -8.22 -9.80
N LEU A 184 12.15 -8.72 -8.73
CA LEU A 184 12.81 -9.10 -7.47
C LEU A 184 12.24 -10.41 -6.93
N GLY A 185 13.11 -11.29 -6.41
CA GLY A 185 12.67 -12.55 -5.79
C GLY A 185 11.85 -13.47 -6.71
N GLY A 186 11.99 -13.33 -8.04
CA GLY A 186 11.17 -14.04 -9.03
C GLY A 186 9.85 -13.38 -9.38
N VAL A 187 9.52 -12.21 -8.82
CA VAL A 187 8.26 -11.48 -9.05
C VAL A 187 8.52 -10.20 -9.83
N PRO A 188 7.87 -10.00 -11.00
CA PRO A 188 7.89 -8.73 -11.73
C PRO A 188 7.28 -7.58 -10.93
N MET A 189 7.94 -6.42 -10.92
CA MET A 189 7.50 -5.24 -10.17
C MET A 189 6.75 -4.28 -11.10
N LEU A 190 5.42 -4.37 -11.17
CA LEU A 190 4.66 -3.77 -12.28
C LEU A 190 4.67 -2.23 -12.31
N LEU A 191 4.40 -1.57 -11.18
CA LEU A 191 4.15 -0.13 -11.10
C LEU A 191 5.44 0.69 -11.00
N ARG A 192 6.26 0.64 -12.07
CA ARG A 192 7.61 1.24 -12.18
C ARG A 192 7.77 2.28 -13.29
N SER A 193 6.69 2.64 -13.99
CA SER A 193 6.74 3.52 -15.16
C SER A 193 5.43 4.25 -15.39
N PHE A 194 5.46 5.33 -16.16
CA PHE A 194 4.28 6.05 -16.64
C PHE A 194 3.33 5.11 -17.40
N ASP A 195 3.85 4.28 -18.30
CA ASP A 195 3.04 3.33 -19.07
C ASP A 195 2.35 2.29 -18.16
N SER A 196 3.02 1.86 -17.09
CA SER A 196 2.40 0.99 -16.07
C SER A 196 1.21 1.68 -15.40
N TYR A 197 1.34 2.95 -15.02
CA TYR A 197 0.26 3.70 -14.39
C TYR A 197 -0.87 4.04 -15.37
N LYS A 198 -0.53 4.34 -16.63
CA LYS A 198 -1.52 4.50 -17.68
C LYS A 198 -2.34 3.23 -17.88
N ARG A 199 -1.67 2.07 -17.92
CA ARG A 199 -2.37 0.78 -17.99
C ARG A 199 -3.27 0.57 -16.78
N LEU A 200 -2.77 0.83 -15.57
CA LEU A 200 -3.54 0.68 -14.32
C LEU A 200 -4.86 1.48 -14.35
N ILE A 201 -4.81 2.76 -14.72
CA ILE A 201 -6.02 3.61 -14.75
C ILE A 201 -6.98 3.18 -15.87
N GLU A 202 -6.46 2.61 -16.97
CA GLU A 202 -7.26 2.11 -18.08
C GLU A 202 -7.98 0.77 -17.76
N ILE A 203 -7.50 -0.01 -16.78
CA ILE A 203 -8.16 -1.26 -16.35
C ILE A 203 -9.61 -0.99 -15.90
N TYR A 204 -9.80 0.06 -15.11
CA TYR A 204 -11.11 0.52 -14.65
C TYR A 204 -11.07 2.05 -14.45
N PRO A 205 -11.64 2.86 -15.37
CA PRO A 205 -11.58 4.31 -15.30
C PRO A 205 -12.54 4.84 -14.24
N SER A 206 -12.02 5.04 -13.03
CA SER A 206 -12.76 5.51 -11.86
C SER A 206 -11.86 6.36 -10.95
N ASP A 207 -12.46 7.38 -10.31
CA ASP A 207 -11.79 8.16 -9.25
C ASP A 207 -11.41 7.30 -8.03
N SER A 208 -12.03 6.12 -7.88
CA SER A 208 -11.76 5.17 -6.80
C SER A 208 -10.58 4.23 -7.13
N ASN A 209 -10.17 4.14 -8.39
CA ASN A 209 -8.93 3.48 -8.84
C ASN A 209 -7.82 4.55 -8.94
N ALA A 210 -7.27 4.92 -7.79
CA ALA A 210 -6.33 6.03 -7.66
C ALA A 210 -4.89 5.55 -7.51
N ILE A 211 -3.97 6.50 -7.69
CA ILE A 211 -2.53 6.29 -7.53
C ILE A 211 -2.08 6.93 -6.24
N GLU A 212 -1.33 6.19 -5.43
CA GLU A 212 -0.56 6.77 -4.36
C GLU A 212 0.78 7.28 -4.92
N PHE A 213 0.90 8.60 -5.07
CA PHE A 213 2.04 9.24 -5.70
C PHE A 213 3.22 9.40 -4.71
N CYS A 214 3.86 8.29 -4.35
CA CYS A 214 5.04 8.27 -3.49
C CYS A 214 6.25 8.88 -4.22
N GLN A 215 6.52 10.16 -3.94
CA GLN A 215 7.58 10.90 -4.63
C GLN A 215 8.97 10.27 -4.48
N GLY A 216 9.25 9.56 -3.38
CA GLY A 216 10.50 8.84 -3.19
C GLY A 216 10.70 7.79 -4.28
N THR A 217 9.77 6.84 -4.37
CA THR A 217 9.84 5.75 -5.35
C THR A 217 9.66 6.23 -6.79
N PHE A 218 8.76 7.18 -7.05
CA PHE A 218 8.61 7.78 -8.38
C PHE A 218 9.90 8.46 -8.86
N SER A 219 10.65 9.13 -7.96
CA SER A 219 11.92 9.77 -8.34
C SER A 219 13.03 8.78 -8.69
N GLU A 220 12.86 7.51 -8.37
CA GLU A 220 13.79 6.42 -8.72
C GLU A 220 13.43 5.74 -10.05
N MET A 221 12.28 6.07 -10.65
CA MET A 221 11.90 5.59 -11.97
C MET A 221 12.78 6.22 -13.06
N ASN A 222 13.00 5.50 -14.16
CA ASN A 222 13.74 6.02 -15.30
C ASN A 222 12.95 7.05 -16.13
N ASP A 223 11.64 7.14 -15.91
CA ASP A 223 10.78 8.07 -16.64
C ASP A 223 10.91 9.49 -16.06
N ASP A 224 10.76 10.51 -16.92
CA ASP A 224 10.64 11.88 -16.44
C ASP A 224 9.24 12.07 -15.84
N ILE A 225 9.16 12.15 -14.51
CA ILE A 225 7.90 12.32 -13.78
C ILE A 225 7.36 13.76 -13.82
N TYR A 226 8.09 14.70 -14.43
CA TYR A 226 7.73 16.11 -14.51
C TYR A 226 7.26 16.55 -15.90
N GLU A 227 7.44 15.72 -16.92
CA GLU A 227 7.02 15.94 -18.32
C GLU A 227 5.93 14.94 -18.75
#